data_AF-A0A1B7JPP5-F1
#
_entry.id   AF-A0A1B7JPP5-F1
#
_cell.length_a   1.000
_cell.length_b   1.000
_cell.length_c   1.000
_cell.angle_alpha   90.00
_cell.angle_beta   90.00
_cell.angle_gamma   90.00
#
_symmetry.space_group_name_H-M   'P 1'
#
loop_
_entity.id
_entity.type
_entity.pdbx_description
1 polymer ?
#
loop_
_entity_poly.entity_id
_entity_poly.type
_entity_poly.pdbx_seq_one_letter_code
_entity_poly.pdbx_strand_id
1 'polypeptide(L)'
;MYPDTTSVCRIDFSRKALLRVKDDYLRGRFPHWYREKRTLGTLTPELTFGEVSIEEDEYRVPFVAKGPSARLARIGFVDCETMDVEYIAGQ
;
A
#
# COMPACT_ATOMS: atom_id res chain seq x y z
N MET A 1 29.38 19.72 9.30
CA MET A 1 27.92 19.93 9.14
C MET A 1 27.44 18.77 8.30
N TYR A 2 26.82 17.77 8.93
CA TYR A 2 26.23 16.64 8.21
C TYR A 2 25.00 17.15 7.46
N PRO A 3 24.71 16.68 6.23
CA PRO A 3 23.54 17.16 5.52
C PRO A 3 22.30 16.82 6.34
N ASP A 4 21.45 17.81 6.55
CA ASP A 4 20.09 17.64 7.06
C ASP A 4 19.41 16.61 6.15
N THR A 5 19.25 15.38 6.64
CA THR A 5 18.37 14.38 6.03
C THR A 5 16.94 14.83 6.30
N THR A 6 16.52 15.92 5.64
CA THR A 6 15.11 16.27 5.54
C THR A 6 14.46 15.13 4.79
N SER A 7 13.87 14.18 5.52
CA SER A 7 13.05 13.14 4.91
C SER A 7 12.07 13.79 3.95
N VAL A 8 12.05 13.34 2.69
CA VAL A 8 11.12 13.86 1.68
C VAL A 8 9.69 13.58 2.11
N CYS A 9 9.52 12.48 2.85
CA CYS A 9 8.26 12.12 3.46
C CYS A 9 7.79 13.17 4.46
N ARG A 10 6.56 13.62 4.27
CA ARG A 10 5.85 14.53 5.16
C ARG A 10 4.69 13.78 5.77
N ILE A 11 4.58 13.79 7.10
CA ILE A 11 3.50 13.11 7.83
C ILE A 11 2.10 13.50 7.31
N ASP A 12 1.89 14.75 6.90
CA ASP A 12 0.62 15.22 6.32
C ASP A 12 0.22 14.49 5.02
N PHE A 13 1.19 13.87 4.33
CA PHE A 13 0.98 13.13 3.10
C PHE A 13 0.66 11.65 3.32
N SER A 14 0.62 11.17 4.57
CA SER A 14 0.22 9.80 4.91
C SER A 14 -1.16 9.43 4.34
N ARG A 15 -2.11 10.38 4.34
CA ARG A 15 -3.43 10.19 3.72
C ARG A 15 -3.34 10.07 2.19
N LYS A 16 -2.43 10.82 1.56
CA LYS A 16 -2.19 10.76 0.12
C LYS A 16 -1.56 9.42 -0.27
N ALA A 17 -0.61 8.91 0.51
CA ALA A 17 -0.02 7.59 0.34
C ALA A 17 -1.08 6.48 0.42
N LEU A 18 -1.98 6.54 1.42
CA LEU A 18 -3.09 5.60 1.54
C LEU A 18 -4.00 5.61 0.30
N LEU A 19 -4.40 6.80 -0.17
CA LEU A 19 -5.22 6.93 -1.37
C LEU A 19 -4.50 6.41 -2.62
N ARG A 20 -3.19 6.64 -2.73
CA ARG A 20 -2.35 6.14 -3.82
C ARG A 20 -2.32 4.62 -3.84
N VAL A 21 -2.09 3.98 -2.69
CA VAL A 21 -2.10 2.52 -2.53
C VAL A 21 -3.48 1.94 -2.85
N LYS A 22 -4.57 2.58 -2.40
CA LYS A 22 -5.93 2.15 -2.74
C LYS A 22 -6.18 2.14 -4.24
N ASP A 23 -5.83 3.23 -4.92
CA ASP A 23 -6.06 3.38 -6.35
C ASP A 23 -5.19 2.42 -7.17
N ASP A 24 -3.90 2.37 -6.85
CA ASP A 24 -2.93 1.52 -7.52
C ASP A 24 -3.25 0.03 -7.33
N TYR A 25 -3.59 -0.39 -6.10
CA TYR A 25 -3.94 -1.78 -5.83
C TYR A 25 -5.20 -2.18 -6.58
N LEU A 26 -6.30 -1.44 -6.44
CA LEU A 26 -7.59 -1.84 -7.01
C LEU A 26 -7.67 -1.70 -8.53
N ARG A 27 -7.03 -0.66 -9.10
CA ARG A 27 -7.14 -0.35 -10.54
C ARG A 27 -5.94 -0.79 -11.35
N GLY A 28 -4.75 -0.74 -10.74
CA GLY A 28 -3.50 -1.12 -11.38
C GLY A 28 -3.22 -2.61 -11.22
N ARG A 29 -2.87 -3.05 -10.00
CA ARG A 29 -2.26 -4.37 -9.78
C ARG A 29 -3.26 -5.52 -9.65
N PHE A 30 -4.27 -5.38 -8.79
CA PHE A 30 -5.22 -6.44 -8.45
C PHE A 30 -5.96 -7.05 -9.66
N PRO A 31 -6.38 -6.27 -10.68
CA PRO A 31 -6.96 -6.83 -11.91
C PRO A 31 -6.04 -7.82 -12.63
N HIS A 32 -4.72 -7.66 -12.51
CA HIS A 32 -3.73 -8.54 -13.15
C HIS A 32 -3.27 -9.70 -12.26
N TRP A 33 -3.49 -9.64 -10.94
CA TRP A 33 -3.10 -10.67 -9.99
C TRP A 33 -4.12 -11.82 -9.89
N TYR A 34 -4.09 -12.70 -10.89
CA TYR A 34 -4.99 -13.86 -11.00
C TYR A 34 -5.00 -14.80 -9.77
N ARG A 35 -3.88 -14.92 -9.07
CA ARG A 35 -3.80 -15.75 -7.85
C ARG A 35 -4.61 -15.12 -6.72
N GLU A 36 -4.44 -13.82 -6.47
CA GLU A 36 -5.15 -13.13 -5.40
C GLU A 36 -6.64 -13.02 -5.65
N LYS A 37 -7.05 -12.72 -6.89
CA LYS A 37 -8.47 -12.73 -7.27
C LYS A 37 -9.13 -14.07 -6.94
N ARG A 38 -8.45 -15.18 -7.26
CA ARG A 38 -8.92 -16.53 -6.92
C ARG A 38 -8.93 -16.78 -5.42
N THR A 39 -7.90 -16.33 -4.69
CA THR A 39 -7.83 -16.50 -3.24
C THR A 39 -8.91 -15.71 -2.51
N LEU A 40 -9.12 -14.44 -2.86
CA LEU A 40 -10.14 -13.59 -2.23
C LEU A 40 -11.55 -13.96 -2.68
N GLY A 41 -11.71 -14.51 -3.89
CA GLY A 41 -13.01 -14.86 -4.45
C GLY A 41 -13.82 -13.65 -4.92
N THR A 42 -13.17 -12.52 -5.17
CA THR A 42 -13.81 -11.28 -5.62
C THR A 42 -12.90 -10.47 -6.54
N LEU A 43 -13.51 -9.66 -7.41
CA LEU A 43 -12.83 -8.64 -8.23
C LEU A 43 -12.75 -7.29 -7.52
N THR A 44 -13.52 -7.11 -6.44
CA THR A 44 -13.62 -5.87 -5.67
C THR A 44 -13.47 -6.18 -4.19
N PRO A 45 -12.24 -6.45 -3.71
CA PRO A 45 -12.01 -6.69 -2.30
C PRO A 45 -12.22 -5.41 -1.49
N GLU A 46 -12.74 -5.56 -0.28
CA GLU A 46 -12.78 -4.48 0.70
C GLU A 46 -11.38 -4.29 1.27
N LEU A 47 -10.86 -3.06 1.26
CA LEU A 47 -9.56 -2.74 1.81
C LEU A 47 -9.71 -2.08 3.18
N THR A 48 -9.07 -2.64 4.19
CA THR A 48 -8.92 -2.02 5.51
C THR A 48 -7.48 -1.62 5.71
N PHE A 49 -7.22 -0.32 5.87
CA PHE A 49 -5.88 0.22 6.05
C PHE A 49 -5.52 0.28 7.53
N GLY A 50 -4.28 -0.06 7.85
CA GLY A 50 -3.68 0.12 9.17
C GLY A 50 -3.02 1.50 9.32
N GLU A 51 -2.24 1.65 10.38
CA GLU A 51 -1.48 2.87 10.63
C GLU A 51 -0.34 3.01 9.61
N VAL A 52 -0.25 4.19 8.98
CA VAL A 52 0.81 4.50 8.02
C VAL A 52 2.05 4.89 8.80
N SER A 53 3.16 4.23 8.51
CA SER A 53 4.47 4.54 9.07
C SER A 53 5.39 5.11 7.99
N ILE A 54 6.41 5.86 8.38
CA ILE A 54 7.42 6.41 7.48
C ILE A 54 8.76 5.84 7.90
N GLU A 55 9.44 5.14 7.00
CA GLU A 55 10.77 4.57 7.24
C GLU A 55 11.61 4.75 5.96
N GLU A 56 12.86 5.19 6.11
CA GLU A 56 13.85 5.26 5.01
C GLU A 56 13.34 5.97 3.73
N ASP A 57 12.64 7.09 3.89
CA ASP A 57 12.05 7.85 2.77
C ASP A 57 10.93 7.13 2.00
N GLU A 58 10.26 6.17 2.64
CA GLU A 58 9.08 5.48 2.12
C GLU A 58 7.89 5.52 3.09
N TYR A 59 6.68 5.69 2.57
CA TYR A 59 5.46 5.44 3.34
C TYR A 59 5.15 3.94 3.32
N ARG A 60 5.10 3.33 4.50
CA ARG A 60 4.63 1.97 4.70
C ARG A 60 3.14 2.00 5.02
N VAL A 61 2.34 1.48 4.09
CA VAL A 61 0.88 1.46 4.17
C VAL A 61 0.42 0.01 4.32
N PRO A 62 0.30 -0.51 5.55
CA PRO A 62 -0.27 -1.83 5.77
C PRO A 62 -1.77 -1.81 5.46
N PHE A 63 -2.26 -2.85 4.77
CA PHE A 63 -3.67 -3.03 4.53
C PHE A 63 -4.06 -4.52 4.44
N VAL A 64 -5.33 -4.79 4.69
CA VAL A 64 -5.92 -6.11 4.52
C VAL A 64 -6.97 -6.03 3.41
N ALA A 65 -6.77 -6.80 2.36
CA ALA A 65 -7.76 -7.03 1.32
C ALA A 65 -8.67 -8.20 1.73
N LYS A 66 -9.97 -7.93 1.86
CA LYS A 66 -10.97 -8.92 2.28
C LYS A 66 -11.91 -9.24 1.13
N GLY A 67 -12.04 -10.53 0.85
CA GLY A 67 -13.04 -11.08 -0.04
C GLY A 67 -13.95 -12.08 0.68
N PRO A 68 -14.94 -12.63 -0.03
CA PRO A 68 -15.84 -13.66 0.52
C PRO A 68 -15.11 -14.96 0.90
N SER A 69 -14.01 -15.29 0.20
CA SER A 69 -13.31 -16.57 0.39
C SER A 69 -12.11 -16.48 1.32
N ALA A 70 -11.45 -15.32 1.41
CA ALA A 70 -10.24 -15.15 2.21
C ALA A 70 -9.95 -13.69 2.55
N ARG A 71 -8.91 -13.48 3.35
CA ARG A 71 -8.28 -12.18 3.62
C ARG A 71 -6.80 -12.27 3.26
N LEU A 72 -6.25 -11.20 2.70
CA LEU A 72 -4.84 -11.08 2.36
C LEU A 72 -4.27 -9.83 3.02
N ALA A 73 -3.28 -10.00 3.89
CA ALA A 73 -2.51 -8.89 4.43
C ALA A 73 -1.41 -8.50 3.43
N ARG A 74 -1.26 -7.20 3.21
CA ARG A 74 -0.29 -6.62 2.28
C ARG A 74 0.25 -5.34 2.88
N ILE A 75 1.47 -4.98 2.49
CA ILE A 75 2.06 -3.68 2.81
C ILE A 75 2.39 -3.02 1.47
N GLY A 76 1.82 -1.85 1.24
CA GLY A 76 2.18 -0.98 0.13
C GLY A 76 3.29 -0.03 0.56
N PHE A 77 4.44 -0.11 -0.09
CA PHE A 77 5.53 0.86 0.07
C PHE A 77 5.33 1.94 -0.98
N VAL A 78 5.32 3.19 -0.56
CA VAL A 78 5.20 4.34 -1.45
C VAL A 78 6.45 5.18 -1.33
N ASP A 79 7.19 5.29 -2.43
CA ASP A 79 8.36 6.16 -2.51
C ASP A 79 7.93 7.63 -2.33
N CYS A 80 8.60 8.36 -1.46
CA CYS A 80 8.22 9.72 -1.12
C CYS A 80 8.53 10.76 -2.21
N GLU A 81 9.45 10.45 -3.13
CA GLU A 81 9.83 11.31 -4.26
C GLU A 81 8.98 11.02 -5.50
N THR A 82 8.91 9.76 -5.93
CA THR A 82 8.28 9.35 -7.19
C THR A 82 6.80 8.99 -7.04
N MET A 83 6.34 8.68 -5.82
CA MET A 83 5.00 8.15 -5.54
C MET A 83 4.72 6.81 -6.24
N ASP A 84 5.76 6.06 -6.60
CA ASP A 84 5.67 4.67 -7.04
C ASP A 84 5.23 3.77 -5.90
N VAL A 85 4.53 2.68 -6.23
CA VAL A 85 3.98 1.75 -5.24
C VAL A 85 4.49 0.33 -5.48
N GLU A 86 5.09 -0.23 -4.44
CA GLU A 86 5.50 -1.62 -4.37
C GLU A 86 4.73 -2.36 -3.28
N TYR A 87 4.54 -3.68 -3.45
CA TYR A 87 3.75 -4.48 -2.51
C TYR A 87 4.47 -5.74 -2.11
N ILE A 88 4.49 -6.02 -0.81
CA ILE A 88 4.91 -7.31 -0.27
C ILE A 88 3.75 -7.99 0.46
N ALA A 89 3.90 -9.30 0.71
CA ALA A 89 2.98 -10.01 1.58
C ALA A 89 3.16 -9.47 3.01
N GLY A 90 2.08 -9.00 3.61
CA GLY A 90 2.06 -8.70 5.03
C GLY A 90 2.07 -10.01 5.81
N GLN A 91 2.79 -10.04 6.93
CA GLN A 91 2.78 -11.17 7.86
C GLN A 91 1.51 -11.16 8.72
#